data_AF-M5C8W4-F1
#
_entry.id   AF-M5C8W4-F1
#
_cell.length_a   1.000
_cell.length_b   1.000
_cell.length_c   1.000
_cell.angle_alpha   90.00
_cell.angle_beta   90.00
_cell.angle_gamma   90.00
#
_symmetry.space_group_name_H-M   'P 1'
#
loop_
_entity.id
_entity.type
_entity.pdbx_description
1 polymer ?
#
loop_
_entity_poly.entity_id
_entity_poly.type
_entity_poly.pdbx_seq_one_letter_code
_entity_poly.pdbx_strand_id
1 'polypeptide(L)'
;MLDGSNPKQGKIWKKANLTFSFDGRTMTHDFLVSPIGSHSAILGIKWLEKESPEIDWSTRQLSFPIASPEIATIAQEEEADDSPLSGIPEQYHIYAKVFGEEEFNKLPPHRHYDIGIELTDEGPLNSPLYSMTDAESVTLKEWLEAELKAGKIRPSKSSISSPVMFAPEQPDQEKCLPTPSP
;
A
#
# COMPACT_ATOMS: atom_id res chain seq x y z
N MET A 1 39.50 17.35 -0.93
CA MET A 1 39.05 17.78 -2.27
C MET A 1 38.77 16.52 -3.07
N LEU A 2 37.64 16.44 -3.76
CA LEU A 2 37.15 15.17 -4.34
C LEU A 2 37.91 14.73 -5.60
N ASP A 3 38.79 15.58 -6.13
CA ASP A 3 39.57 15.39 -7.36
C ASP A 3 41.10 15.36 -7.14
N GLY A 4 41.56 15.30 -5.89
CA GLY A 4 42.99 15.21 -5.56
C GLY A 4 43.80 16.49 -5.80
N SER A 5 43.18 17.59 -6.25
CA SER A 5 43.87 18.88 -6.35
C SER A 5 43.92 19.60 -5.00
N ASN A 6 44.89 20.49 -4.80
CA ASN A 6 44.91 21.39 -3.63
C ASN A 6 44.11 22.65 -3.96
N PRO A 7 43.19 23.10 -3.10
CA PRO A 7 42.51 24.36 -3.32
C PRO A 7 43.54 25.48 -3.18
N LYS A 8 43.70 26.30 -4.22
CA LYS A 8 44.46 27.54 -4.11
C LYS A 8 43.74 28.44 -3.11
N GLN A 9 44.42 28.69 -2.00
CA GLN A 9 44.04 29.52 -0.85
C GLN A 9 43.02 30.63 -1.16
N GLY A 10 41.88 30.63 -0.45
CA GLY A 10 40.92 31.73 -0.47
C GLY A 10 39.56 31.35 0.12
N LYS A 11 39.13 32.08 1.15
CA LYS A 11 37.84 31.95 1.85
C LYS A 11 36.68 32.18 0.85
N ILE A 12 35.84 31.18 0.58
CA ILE A 12 34.65 31.35 -0.28
C ILE A 12 33.42 30.86 0.49
N TRP A 13 32.51 31.78 0.83
CA TRP A 13 31.19 31.48 1.43
C TRP A 13 30.10 32.29 0.71
N LYS A 14 30.07 32.21 -0.62
CA LYS A 14 28.88 32.63 -1.37
C LYS A 14 27.92 31.45 -1.42
N LYS A 15 26.74 31.64 -0.82
CA LYS A 15 25.60 30.75 -0.96
C LYS A 15 24.80 31.18 -2.18
N ALA A 16 24.38 30.21 -2.97
CA ALA A 16 23.46 30.41 -4.08
C ALA A 16 22.26 29.51 -3.87
N ASN A 17 21.06 30.06 -4.01
CA ASN A 17 19.84 29.28 -4.00
C ASN A 17 19.58 28.79 -5.44
N LEU A 18 19.58 27.47 -5.63
CA LEU A 18 19.40 26.85 -6.94
C LEU A 18 18.11 26.06 -6.96
N THR A 19 17.36 26.21 -8.04
CA THR A 19 16.17 25.41 -8.33
C THR A 19 16.47 24.50 -9.51
N PHE A 20 16.19 23.21 -9.37
CA PHE A 20 16.38 22.21 -10.41
C PHE A 20 15.25 21.18 -10.34
N SER A 21 15.04 20.45 -11.45
CA SER A 21 14.01 19.42 -11.55
C SER A 21 14.63 18.06 -11.83
N PHE A 22 14.19 17.04 -11.09
CA PHE A 22 14.56 15.64 -11.33
C PHE A 22 13.31 14.77 -11.12
N ASP A 23 13.06 13.83 -12.03
CA ASP A 23 11.96 12.88 -11.95
C ASP A 23 10.58 13.56 -11.71
N GLY A 24 10.32 14.63 -12.46
CA GLY A 24 9.08 15.42 -12.37
C GLY A 24 8.95 16.31 -11.12
N ARG A 25 9.87 16.22 -10.16
CA ARG A 25 9.88 17.04 -8.94
C ARG A 25 10.78 18.25 -9.10
N THR A 26 10.28 19.43 -8.78
CA THR A 26 11.08 20.67 -8.75
C THR A 26 11.53 20.94 -7.31
N MET A 27 12.82 21.15 -7.11
CA MET A 27 13.44 21.27 -5.79
C MET A 27 14.34 22.49 -5.72
N THR A 28 14.30 23.18 -4.58
CA THR A 28 15.08 24.38 -4.33
C THR A 28 15.95 24.21 -3.09
N HIS A 29 17.26 24.39 -3.24
CA HIS A 29 18.25 24.18 -2.19
C HIS A 29 19.39 25.22 -2.22
N ASP A 30 19.99 25.44 -1.06
CA ASP A 30 21.16 26.31 -0.91
C ASP A 30 22.45 25.55 -1.21
N PHE A 31 23.23 26.06 -2.16
CA PHE A 31 24.53 25.52 -2.56
C PHE A 31 25.67 26.46 -2.16
N LEU A 32 26.80 25.85 -1.82
CA LEU A 32 28.07 26.57 -1.63
C LEU A 32 28.78 26.66 -2.98
N VAL A 33 29.12 27.88 -3.39
CA VAL A 33 29.82 28.11 -4.65
C VAL A 33 31.32 27.84 -4.46
N SER A 34 31.83 26.84 -5.17
CA SER A 34 33.26 26.49 -5.21
C SER A 34 33.61 25.94 -6.59
N PRO A 35 34.86 26.09 -7.06
CA PRO A 35 35.36 25.27 -8.17
C PRO A 35 35.28 23.78 -7.77
N ILE A 36 34.49 22.99 -8.50
CA ILE A 36 34.23 21.56 -8.23
C ILE A 36 34.60 20.66 -9.44
N GLY A 37 35.48 21.16 -10.31
CA GLY A 37 35.97 20.44 -11.48
C GLY A 37 34.90 20.28 -12.56
N SER A 38 34.69 19.06 -13.03
CA SER A 38 33.82 18.72 -14.17
C SER A 38 32.34 18.56 -13.82
N HIS A 39 31.95 18.80 -12.57
CA HIS A 39 30.58 18.62 -12.10
C HIS A 39 29.86 19.97 -12.04
N SER A 40 28.58 20.01 -12.39
CA SER A 40 27.77 21.23 -12.30
C SER A 40 27.29 21.51 -10.87
N ALA A 41 26.97 20.45 -10.12
CA ALA A 41 26.57 20.51 -8.73
C ALA A 41 26.85 19.17 -8.04
N ILE A 42 27.02 19.19 -6.72
CA ILE A 42 27.15 17.99 -5.89
C ILE A 42 26.04 18.04 -4.85
N LEU A 43 25.15 17.05 -4.91
CA LEU A 43 24.08 16.88 -3.94
C LEU A 43 24.65 16.14 -2.73
N GLY A 44 24.73 16.84 -1.61
CA GLY A 44 25.25 16.28 -0.36
C GLY A 44 24.17 15.63 0.51
N ILE A 45 24.58 15.22 1.72
CA ILE A 45 23.71 14.53 2.67
C ILE A 45 22.46 15.33 3.07
N LYS A 46 22.55 16.66 3.14
CA LYS A 46 21.38 17.52 3.45
C LYS A 46 20.27 17.43 2.41
N TRP A 47 20.65 17.24 1.15
CA TRP A 47 19.69 17.05 0.08
C TRP A 47 19.06 15.67 0.17
N LEU A 48 19.88 14.64 0.42
CA LEU A 48 19.42 13.25 0.61
C LEU A 48 18.45 13.11 1.78
N GLU A 49 18.74 13.72 2.93
CA GLU A 49 17.86 13.71 4.11
C GLU A 49 16.54 14.43 3.83
N LYS A 50 16.58 15.56 3.12
CA LYS A 50 15.39 16.38 2.89
C LYS A 50 14.46 15.78 1.84
N GLU A 51 15.02 15.24 0.76
CA GLU A 51 14.22 14.74 -0.36
C GLU A 51 13.98 13.22 -0.31
N SER A 52 14.68 12.51 0.58
CA SER A 52 14.55 11.06 0.84
C SER A 52 14.36 10.20 -0.42
N PRO A 53 15.28 10.27 -1.41
CA PRO A 53 15.19 9.44 -2.59
C PRO A 53 15.58 8.00 -2.31
N GLU A 54 15.08 7.08 -3.14
CA GLU A 54 15.60 5.72 -3.23
C GLU A 54 16.82 5.70 -4.13
N ILE A 55 17.88 5.02 -3.68
CA ILE A 55 19.14 4.90 -4.41
C ILE A 55 19.42 3.43 -4.66
N ASP A 56 19.46 3.05 -5.94
CA ASP A 56 20.02 1.79 -6.36
C ASP A 56 21.53 1.95 -6.57
N TRP A 57 22.30 1.48 -5.59
CA TRP A 57 23.75 1.57 -5.60
C TRP A 57 24.42 0.70 -6.68
N SER A 58 23.73 -0.35 -7.16
CA SER A 58 24.27 -1.26 -8.18
C SER A 58 24.21 -0.63 -9.57
N THR A 59 23.08 0.00 -9.90
CA THR A 59 22.85 0.67 -11.18
C THR A 59 23.25 2.15 -11.14
N ARG A 60 23.54 2.69 -9.95
CA ARG A 60 23.81 4.11 -9.69
C ARG A 60 22.67 5.01 -10.15
N GLN A 61 21.44 4.53 -10.00
CA GLN A 61 20.23 5.28 -10.30
C GLN A 61 19.58 5.81 -9.02
N LEU A 62 18.84 6.90 -9.18
CA LEU A 62 18.10 7.56 -8.14
C LEU A 62 16.66 7.71 -8.60
N SER A 63 15.70 7.36 -7.74
CA SER A 63 14.27 7.45 -7.98
C SER A 63 13.58 8.01 -6.76
N PHE A 64 12.41 8.63 -6.94
CA PHE A 64 11.56 8.96 -5.79
C PHE A 64 10.45 7.93 -5.63
N PRO A 65 10.13 7.52 -4.39
CA PRO A 65 8.96 6.69 -4.17
C PRO A 65 7.74 7.46 -4.67
N ILE A 66 6.98 6.83 -5.56
CA ILE A 66 5.61 7.24 -5.85
C ILE A 66 4.90 7.14 -4.51
N ALA A 67 4.25 8.21 -4.07
CA ALA A 67 3.38 8.14 -2.90
C ALA A 67 2.21 7.21 -3.25
N SER A 68 2.43 5.90 -3.14
CA SER A 68 1.35 4.97 -2.85
C SER A 68 0.80 5.46 -1.51
N PRO A 69 -0.51 5.71 -1.38
CA PRO A 69 -1.08 6.04 -0.07
C PRO A 69 -0.59 4.98 0.92
N GLU A 70 0.17 5.44 1.91
CA GLU A 70 0.66 4.61 3.01
C GLU A 70 -0.57 3.99 3.64
N ILE A 71 -0.65 2.67 3.57
CA ILE A 71 -1.79 1.85 3.99
C ILE A 71 -2.96 1.96 3.00
N ALA A 72 -2.92 1.14 1.95
CA ALA A 72 -4.16 0.56 1.45
C ALA A 72 -4.67 -0.34 2.58
N THR A 73 -5.43 0.23 3.51
CA THR A 73 -6.25 -0.54 4.44
C THR A 73 -7.08 -1.44 3.53
N ILE A 74 -6.97 -2.76 3.73
CA ILE A 74 -7.88 -3.69 3.08
C ILE A 74 -9.25 -3.22 3.53
N ALA A 75 -10.02 -2.62 2.63
CA ALA A 75 -11.35 -2.13 2.93
C ALA A 75 -12.15 -3.32 3.46
N GLN A 76 -12.43 -3.31 4.76
CA GLN A 76 -13.43 -4.19 5.34
C GLN A 76 -14.80 -3.73 4.83
N GLU A 77 -15.70 -4.69 4.71
CA GLU A 77 -17.03 -4.56 4.09
C GLU A 77 -17.95 -3.51 4.79
N GLU A 78 -17.55 -2.97 5.94
CA GLU A 78 -18.42 -2.17 6.83
C GLU A 78 -18.28 -0.64 6.77
N GLU A 79 -17.30 -0.04 6.09
CA GLU A 79 -17.16 1.42 6.05
C GLU A 79 -17.49 1.98 4.64
N ALA A 80 -18.78 1.93 4.29
CA ALA A 80 -19.31 2.66 3.15
C ALA A 80 -19.44 4.16 3.52
N ASP A 81 -18.37 4.93 3.32
CA ASP A 81 -18.44 6.39 3.36
C ASP A 81 -19.37 6.86 2.22
N ASP A 82 -20.38 7.67 2.57
CA ASP A 82 -21.31 8.35 1.62
C ASP A 82 -20.56 9.20 0.58
N SER A 83 -19.25 9.43 0.77
CA SER A 83 -18.38 10.17 -0.13
C SER A 83 -17.18 9.34 -0.64
N PRO A 84 -17.37 8.36 -1.55
CA PRO A 84 -16.30 7.44 -2.01
C PRO A 84 -15.13 8.13 -2.74
N LEU A 85 -15.21 9.44 -2.99
CA LEU A 85 -14.18 10.24 -3.66
C LEU A 85 -13.30 11.05 -2.70
N SER A 86 -13.65 11.12 -1.40
CA SER A 86 -12.97 11.97 -0.42
C SER A 86 -11.50 11.54 -0.16
N GLY A 87 -11.17 10.26 -0.37
CA GLY A 87 -9.83 9.70 -0.23
C GLY A 87 -9.14 9.28 -1.53
N ILE A 88 -9.81 9.41 -2.68
CA ILE A 88 -9.29 8.94 -3.96
C ILE A 88 -8.62 10.10 -4.71
N PRO A 89 -7.35 9.97 -5.14
CA PRO A 89 -6.70 10.98 -5.96
C PRO A 89 -7.51 11.29 -7.23
N GLU A 90 -7.58 12.56 -7.63
CA GLU A 90 -8.41 13.04 -8.77
C GLU A 90 -8.20 12.24 -10.06
N GLN A 91 -6.99 11.75 -10.29
CA GLN A 91 -6.63 10.94 -11.47
C GLN A 91 -7.46 9.65 -11.59
N TYR A 92 -7.95 9.12 -10.46
CA TYR A 92 -8.75 7.90 -10.39
C TYR A 92 -10.25 8.15 -10.29
N HIS A 93 -10.72 9.41 -10.27
CA HIS A 93 -12.16 9.73 -10.26
C HIS A 93 -12.89 9.21 -11.49
N ILE A 94 -12.18 9.00 -12.61
CA ILE A 94 -12.71 8.32 -13.81
C ILE A 94 -13.22 6.91 -13.48
N TYR A 95 -12.61 6.25 -12.49
CA TYR A 95 -12.94 4.91 -12.02
C TYR A 95 -13.76 4.90 -10.74
N ALA A 96 -14.39 6.03 -10.36
CA ALA A 96 -15.24 6.13 -9.17
C ALA A 96 -16.20 4.95 -9.01
N LYS A 97 -16.75 4.49 -10.14
CA LYS A 97 -17.65 3.34 -10.21
C LYS A 97 -17.05 2.04 -9.63
N VAL A 98 -15.74 1.81 -9.80
CA VAL A 98 -15.05 0.60 -9.33
C VAL A 98 -14.97 0.56 -7.80
N PHE A 99 -15.01 1.72 -7.16
CA PHE A 99 -14.96 1.85 -5.70
C PHE A 99 -16.35 1.86 -5.04
N GLY A 100 -17.42 1.76 -5.84
CA GLY A 100 -18.78 1.69 -5.31
C GLY A 100 -19.16 0.30 -4.81
N GLU A 101 -19.91 0.25 -3.71
CA GLU A 101 -20.40 -0.98 -3.07
C GLU A 101 -21.16 -1.90 -4.05
N GLU A 102 -21.92 -1.31 -4.98
CA GLU A 102 -22.68 -2.05 -5.99
C GLU A 102 -21.81 -2.87 -6.95
N GLU A 103 -20.61 -2.40 -7.28
CA GLU A 103 -19.69 -3.12 -8.16
C GLU A 103 -18.80 -4.09 -7.38
N PHE A 104 -18.48 -3.78 -6.12
CA PHE A 104 -17.76 -4.69 -5.22
C PHE A 104 -18.52 -6.00 -4.98
N ASN A 105 -19.85 -5.91 -4.85
CA ASN A 105 -20.71 -7.07 -4.62
C ASN A 105 -20.91 -7.98 -5.85
N LYS A 106 -20.42 -7.58 -7.03
CA LYS A 106 -20.58 -8.35 -8.26
C LYS A 106 -19.28 -9.04 -8.64
N LEU A 107 -19.36 -10.32 -8.96
CA LEU A 107 -18.21 -11.00 -9.56
C LEU A 107 -17.87 -10.37 -10.92
N PRO A 108 -16.58 -10.14 -11.22
CA PRO A 108 -16.18 -9.70 -12.54
C PRO A 108 -16.55 -10.75 -13.60
N PRO A 109 -16.83 -10.34 -14.85
CA PRO A 109 -17.18 -11.27 -15.91
C PRO A 109 -16.02 -12.24 -16.19
N HIS A 110 -16.35 -13.49 -16.51
CA HIS A 110 -15.37 -14.48 -16.96
C HIS A 110 -14.58 -13.96 -18.16
N ARG A 111 -13.27 -14.20 -18.14
CA ARG A 111 -12.33 -13.80 -19.19
C ARG A 111 -11.98 -15.00 -20.07
N HIS A 112 -11.10 -14.80 -21.04
CA HIS A 112 -10.59 -15.88 -21.90
C HIS A 112 -9.67 -16.87 -21.18
N TYR A 113 -9.34 -16.60 -19.92
CA TYR A 113 -8.66 -17.51 -19.00
C TYR A 113 -9.34 -17.42 -17.64
N ASP A 114 -9.41 -18.55 -16.97
CA ASP A 114 -9.70 -18.65 -15.54
C ASP A 114 -8.42 -19.11 -14.82
N ILE A 115 -8.31 -18.77 -13.53
CA ILE A 115 -7.19 -19.23 -12.70
C ILE A 115 -7.49 -20.67 -12.26
N GLY A 116 -6.74 -21.63 -12.80
CA GLY A 116 -6.77 -23.02 -12.37
C GLY A 116 -5.93 -23.24 -11.12
N ILE A 117 -6.44 -24.01 -10.17
CA ILE A 117 -5.67 -24.50 -9.03
C ILE A 117 -5.20 -25.91 -9.37
N GLU A 118 -3.91 -26.07 -9.70
CA GLU A 118 -3.30 -27.38 -9.93
C GLU A 118 -3.02 -28.05 -8.58
N LEU A 119 -3.57 -29.26 -8.39
CA LEU A 119 -3.40 -30.02 -7.16
C LEU A 119 -2.11 -30.84 -7.23
N THR A 120 -1.31 -30.79 -6.17
CA THR A 120 -0.19 -31.72 -5.95
C THR A 120 -0.68 -33.00 -5.26
N ASP A 121 -0.01 -34.13 -5.47
CA ASP A 121 -0.40 -35.43 -4.90
C ASP A 121 -0.19 -35.55 -3.37
N GLU A 122 0.38 -34.52 -2.73
CA GLU A 122 0.77 -34.53 -1.31
C GLU A 122 -0.16 -33.67 -0.44
N GLY A 123 -0.74 -34.26 0.61
CA GLY A 123 -1.39 -33.54 1.72
C GLY A 123 -2.83 -33.99 2.06
N PRO A 124 -3.31 -33.73 3.29
CA PRO A 124 -4.69 -34.00 3.66
C PRO A 124 -5.63 -33.00 2.98
N LEU A 125 -6.48 -33.50 2.07
CA LEU A 125 -7.49 -32.70 1.35
C LEU A 125 -8.73 -32.36 2.19
N ASN A 126 -8.87 -32.96 3.37
CA ASN A 126 -10.02 -32.78 4.26
C ASN A 126 -9.56 -32.53 5.69
N SER A 127 -10.08 -31.48 6.28
CA SER A 127 -9.87 -31.12 7.69
C SER A 127 -11.15 -31.35 8.51
N PRO A 128 -11.03 -31.76 9.79
CA PRO A 128 -12.18 -31.82 10.69
C PRO A 128 -12.87 -30.46 10.83
N LEU A 129 -14.20 -30.49 11.02
CA LEU A 129 -14.96 -29.29 11.35
C LEU A 129 -14.71 -28.91 12.82
N TYR A 130 -14.37 -27.66 13.08
CA TYR A 130 -14.24 -27.14 14.44
C TYR A 130 -15.62 -26.97 15.09
N SER A 131 -15.69 -27.18 16.40
CA SER A 131 -16.90 -26.89 17.18
C SER A 131 -17.12 -25.37 17.23
N MET A 132 -18.32 -24.94 16.89
CA MET A 132 -18.74 -23.53 17.00
C MET A 132 -19.74 -23.38 18.14
N THR A 133 -19.79 -22.18 18.70
CA THR A 133 -20.88 -21.74 19.58
C THR A 133 -22.15 -21.45 18.78
N ASP A 134 -23.30 -21.40 19.46
CA ASP A 134 -24.57 -21.11 18.80
C ASP A 134 -24.56 -19.74 18.09
N ALA A 135 -23.96 -18.72 18.73
CA ALA A 135 -23.83 -17.38 18.17
C ALA A 135 -23.02 -17.38 16.87
N GLU A 136 -21.83 -18.00 16.87
CA GLU A 136 -20.98 -18.15 15.67
C GLU A 136 -21.72 -18.89 14.55
N SER A 137 -22.50 -19.93 14.89
CA SER A 137 -23.25 -20.69 13.89
C SER A 137 -24.37 -19.90 13.22
N VAL A 138 -24.99 -18.96 13.94
CA VAL A 138 -26.03 -18.07 13.40
C VAL A 138 -25.39 -17.06 12.46
N THR A 139 -24.33 -16.37 12.92
CA THR A 139 -23.59 -15.41 12.10
C THR A 139 -23.05 -16.05 10.82
N LEU A 140 -22.49 -17.26 10.91
CA LEU A 140 -22.01 -17.99 9.73
C LEU A 140 -23.12 -18.26 8.71
N LYS A 141 -24.31 -18.64 9.17
CA LYS A 141 -25.45 -18.91 8.27
C LYS A 141 -25.92 -17.65 7.56
N GLU A 142 -26.04 -16.54 8.29
CA GLU A 142 -26.42 -15.25 7.71
C GLU A 142 -25.41 -14.79 6.66
N TRP A 143 -24.12 -14.90 6.95
CA TRP A 143 -23.05 -14.59 5.99
C TRP A 143 -23.12 -15.50 4.74
N LEU A 144 -23.28 -16.81 4.93
CA LEU A 144 -23.43 -17.76 3.81
C LEU A 144 -24.64 -17.43 2.93
N GLU A 145 -25.78 -17.06 3.52
CA GLU A 145 -26.98 -16.66 2.78
C GLU A 145 -26.76 -15.36 2.00
N ALA A 146 -26.08 -14.38 2.57
CA ALA A 146 -25.72 -13.13 1.90
C ALA A 146 -24.78 -13.38 0.70
N GLU A 147 -23.73 -14.17 0.89
CA GLU A 147 -22.75 -14.51 -0.17
C GLU A 147 -23.35 -15.38 -1.28
N LEU A 148 -24.27 -16.28 -0.94
CA LEU A 148 -25.07 -17.04 -1.91
C LEU A 148 -25.99 -16.13 -2.73
N LYS A 149 -26.63 -15.16 -2.07
CA LYS A 149 -27.50 -14.17 -2.73
C LYS A 149 -26.69 -13.22 -3.64
N ALA A 150 -25.48 -12.85 -3.22
CA ALA A 150 -24.53 -12.08 -4.04
C ALA A 150 -23.99 -12.90 -5.23
N GLY A 151 -24.13 -14.23 -5.19
CA GLY A 151 -23.64 -15.13 -6.24
C GLY A 151 -22.11 -15.34 -6.20
N LYS A 152 -21.45 -14.93 -5.11
CA LYS A 152 -20.01 -15.09 -4.89
C LYS A 152 -19.65 -16.56 -4.64
N ILE A 153 -20.53 -17.31 -3.97
CA ILE A 153 -20.38 -18.75 -3.69
C ILE A 153 -21.58 -19.54 -4.21
N ARG A 154 -21.41 -20.88 -4.29
CA ARG A 154 -22.49 -21.81 -4.63
C ARG A 154 -22.36 -23.13 -3.87
N PRO A 155 -23.46 -23.85 -3.60
CA PRO A 155 -23.39 -25.18 -3.02
C PRO A 155 -22.57 -26.12 -3.92
N SER A 156 -21.71 -26.93 -3.31
CA SER A 156 -20.87 -27.90 -4.01
C SER A 156 -20.94 -29.26 -3.32
N LYS A 157 -20.58 -30.32 -4.07
CA LYS A 157 -20.45 -31.69 -3.57
C LYS A 157 -19.02 -32.18 -3.78
N SER A 158 -18.04 -31.37 -3.36
CA SER A 158 -16.62 -31.71 -3.47
C SER A 158 -16.24 -32.80 -2.45
N SER A 159 -15.26 -33.62 -2.82
CA SER A 159 -14.59 -34.55 -1.88
C SER A 159 -13.54 -33.85 -1.00
N ILE A 160 -13.39 -32.54 -1.16
CA ILE A 160 -12.42 -31.65 -0.54
C ILE A 160 -13.19 -30.61 0.27
N SER A 161 -12.79 -30.39 1.52
CA SER A 161 -13.34 -29.34 2.37
C SER A 161 -12.29 -28.75 3.31
N SER A 162 -12.42 -27.45 3.57
CA SER A 162 -11.66 -26.70 4.58
C SER A 162 -12.64 -26.14 5.62
N PRO A 163 -12.27 -26.01 6.90
CA PRO A 163 -13.17 -25.51 7.92
C PRO A 163 -13.20 -23.98 7.87
N VAL A 164 -14.28 -23.37 8.36
CA VAL A 164 -14.34 -21.92 8.58
C VAL A 164 -13.82 -21.63 9.99
N MET A 165 -13.04 -20.55 10.14
CA MET A 165 -12.55 -20.07 11.42
C MET A 165 -12.94 -18.61 11.62
N PHE A 166 -13.32 -18.25 12.84
CA PHE A 166 -13.52 -16.86 13.24
C PHE A 166 -12.19 -16.29 13.72
N ALA A 167 -11.80 -15.14 13.17
CA ALA A 167 -10.63 -14.40 13.60
C ALA A 167 -11.09 -13.20 14.45
N PRO A 168 -10.57 -13.01 15.67
CA PRO A 168 -10.79 -11.79 16.41
C PRO A 168 -10.07 -10.65 15.69
N GLU A 169 -10.80 -9.59 15.37
CA GLU A 169 -10.20 -8.36 14.86
C GLU A 169 -9.47 -7.62 15.99
N GLN A 170 -8.38 -6.93 15.66
CA GLN A 170 -7.68 -6.12 16.65
C GLN A 170 -8.54 -4.90 16.99
N PRO A 171 -8.69 -4.54 18.28
CA PRO A 171 -9.37 -3.32 18.64
C PRO A 171 -8.57 -2.12 18.11
N ASP A 172 -9.25 -1.21 17.41
CA ASP A 172 -8.69 0.09 17.03
C ASP A 172 -8.07 0.77 18.25
N GLN A 173 -6.81 1.19 18.12
CA GLN A 173 -6.05 1.85 19.18
C GLN A 173 -6.67 3.19 19.65
N GLU A 174 -7.77 3.65 19.05
CA GLU A 174 -8.34 4.98 19.26
C GLU A 174 -9.40 5.06 20.37
N LYS A 175 -9.84 3.94 20.97
CA LYS A 175 -10.88 3.94 22.03
C LYS A 175 -10.42 3.46 23.41
N CYS A 176 -9.14 3.64 23.75
CA CYS A 176 -8.69 3.54 25.14
C CYS A 176 -8.93 4.86 25.89
N LEU A 177 -10.18 5.18 26.23
CA LEU A 177 -10.44 6.15 27.30
C LEU A 177 -10.17 5.46 28.65
N PRO A 178 -9.34 6.03 29.54
CA PRO A 178 -9.15 5.46 30.87
C PRO A 178 -10.43 5.68 31.68
N THR A 179 -11.09 4.58 32.06
CA THR A 179 -12.12 4.61 33.11
C THR A 179 -11.48 5.09 34.42
N PRO A 180 -12.08 6.03 35.16
CA PRO A 180 -11.58 6.39 36.48
C PRO A 180 -11.81 5.23 37.44
N SER A 181 -10.73 4.74 38.05
CA SER A 181 -10.76 3.81 39.18
C SER A 181 -11.38 4.46 40.42
N PRO A 182 -12.05 3.67 41.29
CA PRO A 182 -12.81 4.14 42.45
C PRO A 182 -11.96 4.77 43.57
#